data_AF-A0A0H4WN03-F1
#
_entry.id   AF-A0A0H4WN03-F1
#
_cell.length_a   1.000
_cell.length_b   1.000
_cell.length_c   1.000
_cell.angle_alpha   90.00
_cell.angle_beta   90.00
_cell.angle_gamma   90.00
#
_symmetry.space_group_name_H-M   'P 1'
#
loop_
_entity.id
_entity.type
_entity.pdbx_description
1 polymer ?
#
loop_
_entity_poly.entity_id
_entity_poly.type
_entity_poly.pdbx_seq_one_letter_code
_entity_poly.pdbx_strand_id
1 'polypeptide(L)'
;MSGGDSAKGLRNETNRREDARPVEKNRASGYSVKDGWDSRPAQGHAANKLQPAAEAQGVQAEGGVAATTEPNVDWDFIAEQEGRAVTQAYVPDASGSKSGVTVGTGVDLGARNMADLDRLGLSPELKAKLEPYLGKQGQAAADYLAENPLTLTADEVKELDQAVKGEALDNIVKEYDTEVERLNAADGGSRPKFAELPREMQTVIASVGFQYGSLKTATPNFFAQVTEQKWDEAKANLEDFGDRYPSRRGREADLLGQGIESLS
;
A
#
# COMPACT_ATOMS: atom_id res chain seq x y z
N MET A 1 -68.24 25.70 51.10
CA MET A 1 -68.64 24.55 50.26
C MET A 1 -67.81 24.59 49.00
N SER A 2 -67.04 23.52 48.76
CA SER A 2 -66.47 23.01 47.48
C SER A 2 -65.77 24.02 46.55
N GLY A 3 -64.54 23.87 46.09
CA GLY A 3 -63.56 22.79 45.97
C GLY A 3 -62.54 23.31 44.92
N GLY A 4 -61.23 23.24 45.14
CA GLY A 4 -60.44 22.10 44.65
C GLY A 4 -59.45 22.55 43.56
N ASP A 5 -58.29 23.03 44.00
CA ASP A 5 -56.91 22.66 43.61
C ASP A 5 -56.45 22.49 42.12
N SER A 6 -55.18 22.85 41.93
CA SER A 6 -54.16 22.29 41.01
C SER A 6 -53.95 22.87 39.59
N ALA A 7 -52.98 23.80 39.52
CA ALA A 7 -51.61 23.62 38.99
C ALA A 7 -51.30 23.17 37.53
N LYS A 8 -50.24 23.83 37.01
CA LYS A 8 -49.20 23.41 36.03
C LYS A 8 -49.47 23.56 34.53
N GLY A 9 -48.46 24.11 33.84
CA GLY A 9 -48.18 23.81 32.43
C GLY A 9 -47.50 24.92 31.64
N LEU A 10 -46.17 24.93 31.64
CA LEU A 10 -45.33 25.83 30.84
C LEU A 10 -45.30 25.44 29.35
N ARG A 11 -45.29 26.49 28.51
CA ARG A 11 -44.56 26.73 27.24
C ARG A 11 -44.88 25.84 26.03
N ASN A 12 -45.38 26.50 24.99
CA ASN A 12 -45.37 26.02 23.61
C ASN A 12 -44.52 26.95 22.72
N GLU A 13 -43.85 26.32 21.77
CA GLU A 13 -42.79 26.82 20.90
C GLU A 13 -43.28 27.76 19.78
N THR A 14 -42.44 28.67 19.30
CA THR A 14 -41.74 28.57 17.98
C THR A 14 -41.30 29.94 17.43
N ASN A 15 -40.11 29.89 16.82
CA ASN A 15 -39.65 30.63 15.64
C ASN A 15 -39.07 32.06 15.75
N ARG A 16 -37.73 32.08 15.67
CA ARG A 16 -36.89 32.45 14.49
C ARG A 16 -36.16 33.81 14.49
N ARG A 17 -34.87 33.68 14.12
CA ARG A 17 -33.93 34.68 13.57
C ARG A 17 -33.47 35.72 14.58
N GLU A 18 -32.20 36.11 14.68
CA GLU A 18 -31.00 36.05 13.84
C GLU A 18 -29.87 36.33 14.85
N ASP A 19 -28.70 35.70 14.74
CA ASP A 19 -27.50 36.31 15.31
C ASP A 19 -26.21 35.71 14.72
N ALA A 20 -25.46 36.60 14.09
CA ALA A 20 -24.14 36.40 13.57
C ALA A 20 -23.13 36.08 14.69
N ARG A 21 -22.18 35.17 14.41
CA ARG A 21 -20.93 35.03 15.18
C ARG A 21 -19.73 34.76 14.25
N PRO A 22 -18.53 35.21 14.65
CA PRO A 22 -17.45 35.58 13.73
C PRO A 22 -16.55 34.41 13.32
N VAL A 23 -15.85 34.62 12.20
CA VAL A 23 -14.86 33.73 11.57
C VAL A 23 -13.67 33.52 12.51
N GLU A 24 -13.49 32.27 12.95
CA GLU A 24 -12.32 31.84 13.71
C GLU A 24 -11.18 31.44 12.74
N LYS A 25 -10.05 32.15 12.84
CA LYS A 25 -8.82 31.85 12.10
C LYS A 25 -8.21 30.56 12.65
N ASN A 26 -8.47 29.42 12.00
CA ASN A 26 -7.74 28.19 12.30
C ASN A 26 -6.30 28.29 11.78
N ARG A 27 -5.37 28.29 12.75
CA ARG A 27 -3.92 28.23 12.57
C ARG A 27 -3.56 26.92 11.84
N ALA A 28 -2.87 27.05 10.72
CA ALA A 28 -2.17 25.95 10.07
C ALA A 28 -1.09 25.42 11.01
N SER A 29 -1.35 24.28 11.65
CA SER A 29 -0.35 23.48 12.36
C SER A 29 0.40 22.64 11.34
N GLY A 30 1.72 22.78 11.31
CA GLY A 30 2.61 22.08 10.37
C GLY A 30 2.46 20.56 10.44
N TYR A 31 2.47 19.94 9.27
CA TYR A 31 2.48 18.48 9.12
C TYR A 31 3.92 17.97 9.18
N SER A 32 4.18 17.03 10.08
CA SER A 32 5.35 16.15 10.05
C SER A 32 5.01 14.90 9.24
N VAL A 33 5.97 14.46 8.41
CA VAL A 33 5.90 13.23 7.62
C VAL A 33 5.91 12.04 8.59
N LYS A 34 4.74 11.59 9.01
CA LYS A 34 4.53 10.33 9.71
C LYS A 34 3.58 9.54 8.86
N ASP A 35 4.11 8.54 8.18
CA ASP A 35 3.46 7.27 7.79
C ASP A 35 4.52 6.46 7.02
N GLY A 36 5.60 6.10 7.73
CA GLY A 36 6.56 5.09 7.28
C GLY A 36 6.07 3.71 7.74
N TRP A 37 6.08 2.75 6.85
CA TRP A 37 5.50 1.41 7.00
C TRP A 37 6.16 0.58 8.13
N ASP A 38 5.40 0.23 9.17
CA ASP A 38 5.77 -0.76 10.20
C ASP A 38 4.87 -2.01 10.02
N SER A 39 5.44 -3.09 9.48
CA SER A 39 4.78 -4.41 9.43
C SER A 39 5.73 -5.45 10.02
N ARG A 40 5.55 -5.73 11.32
CA ARG A 40 6.22 -6.84 12.01
C ARG A 40 5.44 -8.14 11.80
N PRO A 41 6.05 -9.24 11.33
CA PRO A 41 5.38 -10.52 11.24
C PRO A 41 5.34 -11.25 12.59
N ALA A 42 4.19 -11.86 12.87
CA ALA A 42 4.00 -12.80 13.98
C ALA A 42 4.69 -14.15 13.67
N GLN A 43 5.35 -14.73 14.68
CA GLN A 43 6.09 -15.99 14.58
C GLN A 43 5.17 -17.20 14.34
N GLY A 44 5.53 -18.08 13.40
CA GLY A 44 4.84 -19.37 13.21
C GLY A 44 5.49 -20.36 12.23
N HIS A 45 6.16 -21.36 12.81
CA HIS A 45 6.30 -22.79 12.43
C HIS A 45 6.79 -23.28 11.05
N ALA A 46 8.01 -23.86 11.11
CA ALA A 46 8.50 -25.13 10.55
C ALA A 46 8.10 -25.57 9.12
N ALA A 47 9.07 -25.47 8.20
CA ALA A 47 9.06 -26.06 6.86
C ALA A 47 9.27 -27.59 6.89
N ASN A 48 8.47 -28.32 6.11
CA ASN A 48 8.71 -29.72 5.79
C ASN A 48 9.18 -29.86 4.33
N LYS A 49 10.25 -30.64 4.14
CA LYS A 49 11.00 -30.80 2.89
C LYS A 49 10.28 -31.74 1.92
N LEU A 50 10.27 -31.40 0.63
CA LEU A 50 10.07 -32.35 -0.46
C LEU A 50 11.05 -32.07 -1.61
N GLN A 51 11.52 -33.16 -2.22
CA GLN A 51 12.46 -33.26 -3.35
C GLN A 51 12.02 -34.50 -4.19
N PRO A 52 12.45 -34.68 -5.47
CA PRO A 52 11.63 -34.28 -6.62
C PRO A 52 11.44 -35.36 -7.71
N ALA A 53 10.75 -34.92 -8.78
CA ALA A 53 10.87 -35.27 -10.21
C ALA A 53 10.18 -36.52 -10.79
N ALA A 54 9.41 -36.30 -11.86
CA ALA A 54 9.32 -37.20 -13.01
C ALA A 54 8.97 -36.40 -14.28
N GLU A 55 9.74 -36.64 -15.33
CA GLU A 55 9.74 -36.00 -16.64
C GLU A 55 8.63 -36.57 -17.55
N ALA A 56 8.09 -35.73 -18.44
CA ALA A 56 7.47 -36.21 -19.68
C ALA A 56 7.67 -35.18 -20.81
N GLN A 57 8.12 -35.67 -21.95
CA GLN A 57 8.53 -34.91 -23.13
C GLN A 57 7.35 -34.61 -24.07
N GLY A 58 7.25 -33.36 -24.51
CA GLY A 58 7.18 -32.93 -25.91
C GLY A 58 5.87 -33.04 -26.70
N VAL A 59 5.28 -31.88 -27.07
CA VAL A 59 4.81 -31.55 -28.44
C VAL A 59 4.90 -30.03 -28.64
N GLN A 60 5.44 -29.59 -29.79
CA GLN A 60 5.47 -28.18 -30.22
C GLN A 60 4.14 -27.76 -30.85
N ALA A 61 3.66 -26.55 -30.51
CA ALA A 61 2.76 -25.76 -31.33
C ALA A 61 3.04 -24.27 -31.13
N GLU A 62 2.97 -23.52 -32.23
CA GLU A 62 3.42 -22.15 -32.42
C GLU A 62 2.51 -21.11 -31.73
N GLY A 63 3.09 -19.97 -31.30
CA GLY A 63 2.38 -18.69 -31.22
C GLY A 63 1.75 -18.28 -29.88
N GLY A 64 2.11 -18.89 -28.74
CA GLY A 64 1.64 -18.44 -27.42
C GLY A 64 2.54 -17.36 -26.83
N VAL A 65 2.00 -16.17 -26.55
CA VAL A 65 2.63 -15.24 -25.58
C VAL A 65 2.72 -16.04 -24.28
N ALA A 66 3.93 -16.32 -23.79
CA ALA A 66 4.12 -17.09 -22.58
C ALA A 66 3.31 -16.44 -21.44
N ALA A 67 2.42 -17.20 -20.81
CA ALA A 67 1.67 -16.74 -19.65
C ALA A 67 2.67 -16.22 -18.62
N THR A 68 2.59 -14.93 -18.33
CA THR A 68 3.42 -14.28 -17.33
C THR A 68 3.01 -14.84 -15.98
N THR A 69 3.87 -15.66 -15.37
CA THR A 69 3.60 -16.27 -14.06
C THR A 69 3.94 -15.33 -12.90
N GLU A 70 4.70 -14.27 -13.18
CA GLU A 70 5.17 -13.32 -12.18
C GLU A 70 4.49 -11.95 -12.34
N PRO A 71 4.10 -11.29 -11.23
CA PRO A 71 3.62 -9.92 -11.23
C PRO A 71 4.60 -8.96 -11.91
N ASN A 72 4.08 -8.08 -12.75
CA ASN A 72 4.82 -6.98 -13.38
C ASN A 72 4.21 -5.66 -12.93
N VAL A 73 4.65 -5.17 -11.77
CA VAL A 73 4.22 -3.90 -11.18
C VAL A 73 5.21 -2.79 -11.55
N ASP A 74 4.69 -1.60 -11.88
CA ASP A 74 5.49 -0.39 -12.05
C ASP A 74 5.91 0.18 -10.69
N TRP A 75 7.07 -0.26 -10.22
CA TRP A 75 7.65 0.20 -8.96
C TRP A 75 8.04 1.68 -8.96
N ASP A 76 8.31 2.28 -10.12
CA ASP A 76 8.63 3.70 -10.21
C ASP A 76 7.35 4.52 -9.95
N PHE A 77 6.21 4.10 -10.53
CA PHE A 77 4.90 4.68 -10.21
C PHE A 77 4.56 4.52 -8.72
N ILE A 78 4.79 3.34 -8.13
CA ILE A 78 4.55 3.10 -6.70
C ILE A 78 5.39 4.05 -5.85
N ALA A 79 6.68 4.21 -6.15
CA ALA A 79 7.57 5.10 -5.43
C ALA A 79 7.14 6.57 -5.50
N GLU A 80 6.60 7.02 -6.64
CA GLU A 80 6.01 8.35 -6.76
C GLU A 80 4.81 8.56 -5.82
N GLN A 81 4.03 7.51 -5.54
CA GLN A 81 2.85 7.60 -4.67
C GLN A 81 3.19 7.64 -3.18
N GLU A 82 4.27 6.97 -2.75
CA GLU A 82 4.71 6.92 -1.34
C GLU A 82 5.45 8.19 -0.89
N GLY A 83 5.79 9.07 -1.83
CA GLY A 83 6.70 10.18 -1.60
C GLY A 83 8.11 9.79 -2.05
N ARG A 84 8.69 10.64 -2.91
CA ARG A 84 9.95 10.40 -3.65
C ARG A 84 10.95 9.54 -2.88
N ALA A 85 11.34 8.43 -3.50
CA ALA A 85 12.38 7.55 -2.99
C ALA A 85 13.67 8.34 -2.75
N VAL A 86 14.17 8.32 -1.51
CA VAL A 86 15.38 9.04 -1.13
C VAL A 86 16.60 8.14 -1.26
N THR A 87 17.54 8.55 -2.11
CA THR A 87 18.85 7.89 -2.25
C THR A 87 19.78 8.25 -1.10
N GLN A 88 19.67 9.47 -0.59
CA GLN A 88 20.40 9.94 0.59
C GLN A 88 19.58 9.65 1.84
N ALA A 89 20.12 8.86 2.75
CA ALA A 89 19.42 8.52 3.97
C ALA A 89 19.33 9.72 4.93
N TYR A 90 18.30 9.72 5.76
CA TYR A 90 18.05 10.76 6.77
C TYR A 90 17.46 10.14 8.04
N VAL A 91 17.32 10.92 9.12
CA VAL A 91 16.59 10.47 10.33
C VAL A 91 15.37 11.37 10.52
N PRO A 92 14.14 10.86 10.35
CA PRO A 92 12.93 11.63 10.62
C PRO A 92 12.85 11.97 12.12
N ASP A 93 12.66 13.25 12.46
CA ASP A 93 12.40 13.71 13.84
C ASP A 93 13.27 13.03 14.91
N ALA A 94 14.59 13.15 14.77
CA ALA A 94 15.57 12.45 15.64
C ALA A 94 15.43 12.79 17.13
N SER A 95 14.90 13.97 17.47
CA SER A 95 14.69 14.45 18.84
C SER A 95 13.33 14.08 19.44
N GLY A 96 12.31 13.87 18.61
CA GLY A 96 10.92 13.68 19.04
C GLY A 96 10.36 12.27 18.79
N SER A 97 11.14 11.39 18.15
CA SER A 97 10.68 10.06 17.74
C SER A 97 11.69 8.96 18.03
N LYS A 98 11.25 7.71 17.85
CA LYS A 98 12.10 6.51 17.86
C LYS A 98 12.50 6.07 16.45
N SER A 99 12.37 6.96 15.46
CA SER A 99 12.74 6.64 14.08
C SER A 99 14.25 6.46 13.94
N GLY A 100 14.66 5.53 13.09
CA GLY A 100 16.06 5.33 12.73
C GLY A 100 16.45 6.01 11.43
N VAL A 101 17.60 5.58 10.91
CA VAL A 101 18.03 5.97 9.56
C VAL A 101 17.01 5.42 8.55
N THR A 102 16.46 6.32 7.75
CA THR A 102 15.39 6.09 6.78
C THR A 102 15.91 6.36 5.38
N VAL A 103 15.63 5.45 4.44
CA VAL A 103 16.08 5.52 3.04
C VAL A 103 14.99 4.95 2.10
N GLY A 104 15.14 5.13 0.78
CA GLY A 104 14.17 4.66 -0.22
C GLY A 104 12.79 5.31 -0.03
N THR A 105 11.73 4.53 -0.13
CA THR A 105 10.34 4.98 0.08
C THR A 105 9.92 4.98 1.57
N GLY A 106 10.82 5.44 2.46
CA GLY A 106 10.55 5.53 3.90
C GLY A 106 10.89 4.28 4.69
N VAL A 107 11.84 3.47 4.21
CA VAL A 107 12.31 2.26 4.92
C VAL A 107 13.13 2.66 6.14
N ASP A 108 12.55 2.53 7.33
CA ASP A 108 13.22 2.78 8.61
C ASP A 108 14.11 1.58 9.01
N LEU A 109 15.43 1.76 8.93
CA LEU A 109 16.42 0.74 9.31
C LEU A 109 16.51 0.58 10.84
N GLY A 110 16.16 1.60 11.61
CA GLY A 110 16.14 1.54 13.08
C GLY A 110 15.01 0.68 13.65
N ALA A 111 13.98 0.40 12.85
CA ALA A 111 12.91 -0.54 13.17
C ALA A 111 13.23 -1.98 12.74
N ARG A 112 14.36 -2.21 12.06
CA ARG A 112 14.74 -3.50 11.47
C ARG A 112 15.96 -4.12 12.17
N ASN A 113 16.10 -5.41 11.99
CA ASN A 113 17.25 -6.19 12.43
C ASN A 113 17.81 -7.08 11.31
N MET A 114 18.91 -7.78 11.58
CA MET A 114 19.59 -8.59 10.56
C MET A 114 18.72 -9.74 10.03
N ALA A 115 17.89 -10.34 10.88
CA ALA A 115 16.96 -11.39 10.47
C ALA A 115 15.85 -10.85 9.56
N ASP A 116 15.51 -9.56 9.64
CA ASP A 116 14.61 -8.93 8.67
C ASP A 116 15.30 -8.82 7.31
N LEU A 117 16.53 -8.30 7.26
CA LEU A 117 17.31 -8.20 6.03
C LEU A 117 17.59 -9.55 5.36
N ASP A 118 17.87 -10.59 6.16
CA ASP A 118 18.04 -11.97 5.65
C ASP A 118 16.81 -12.47 4.89
N ARG A 119 15.61 -12.09 5.35
CA ARG A 119 14.34 -12.48 4.71
C ARG A 119 14.03 -11.68 3.46
N LEU A 120 14.61 -10.50 3.30
CA LEU A 120 14.39 -9.63 2.14
C LEU A 120 15.11 -10.12 0.88
N GLY A 121 16.08 -11.04 1.00
CA GLY A 121 16.78 -11.58 -0.17
C GLY A 121 17.60 -10.54 -0.95
N LEU A 122 18.06 -9.47 -0.27
CA LEU A 122 18.86 -8.42 -0.88
C LEU A 122 20.25 -8.93 -1.31
N SER A 123 20.84 -8.24 -2.28
CA SER A 123 22.22 -8.38 -2.69
C SER A 123 23.17 -8.26 -1.49
N PRO A 124 24.25 -9.06 -1.44
CA PRO A 124 25.23 -8.97 -0.36
C PRO A 124 25.80 -7.56 -0.19
N GLU A 125 25.99 -6.83 -1.29
CA GLU A 125 26.50 -5.47 -1.32
C GLU A 125 25.54 -4.48 -0.65
N LEU A 126 24.25 -4.51 -1.01
CA LEU A 126 23.24 -3.66 -0.41
C LEU A 126 23.08 -3.98 1.08
N LYS A 127 23.02 -5.28 1.42
CA LYS A 127 22.90 -5.72 2.80
C LYS A 127 24.06 -5.22 3.68
N ALA A 128 25.29 -5.31 3.19
CA ALA A 128 26.47 -4.80 3.88
C ALA A 128 26.43 -3.29 4.09
N LYS A 129 25.83 -2.53 3.16
CA LYS A 129 25.59 -1.08 3.33
C LYS A 129 24.56 -0.78 4.41
N LEU A 130 23.51 -1.59 4.54
CA LEU A 130 22.39 -1.32 5.46
C LEU A 130 22.65 -1.82 6.89
N GLU A 131 23.41 -2.90 7.05
CA GLU A 131 23.68 -3.56 8.33
C GLU A 131 24.13 -2.62 9.47
N PRO A 132 25.03 -1.65 9.24
CA PRO A 132 25.52 -0.80 10.32
C PRO A 132 24.46 0.13 10.93
N TYR A 133 23.34 0.35 10.24
CA TYR A 133 22.29 1.28 10.67
C TYR A 133 21.15 0.61 11.44
N LEU A 134 21.10 -0.72 11.44
CA LEU A 134 20.01 -1.48 12.02
C LEU A 134 19.84 -1.26 13.52
N GLY A 135 18.59 -1.14 13.95
CA GLY A 135 18.23 -0.97 15.37
C GLY A 135 18.66 0.37 16.00
N LYS A 136 19.37 1.25 15.29
CA LYS A 136 19.72 2.59 15.77
C LYS A 136 18.51 3.50 15.63
N GLN A 137 18.15 4.20 16.70
CA GLN A 137 16.95 5.04 16.77
C GLN A 137 17.25 6.42 17.36
N GLY A 138 16.42 7.41 17.02
CA GLY A 138 16.47 8.77 17.54
C GLY A 138 17.83 9.42 17.33
N GLN A 139 18.33 10.12 18.35
CA GLN A 139 19.60 10.83 18.27
C GLN A 139 20.79 9.91 17.96
N ALA A 140 20.79 8.67 18.45
CA ALA A 140 21.88 7.72 18.17
C ALA A 140 21.94 7.32 16.68
N ALA A 141 20.80 7.28 15.99
CA ALA A 141 20.77 7.10 14.54
C ALA A 141 21.31 8.33 13.81
N ALA A 142 20.92 9.53 14.26
CA ALA A 142 21.33 10.79 13.65
C ALA A 142 22.85 11.02 13.79
N ASP A 143 23.39 10.81 14.98
CA ASP A 143 24.83 10.93 15.26
C ASP A 143 25.63 9.94 14.40
N TYR A 144 25.19 8.69 14.35
CA TYR A 144 25.86 7.66 13.54
C TYR A 144 25.82 7.98 12.05
N LEU A 145 24.69 8.47 11.53
CA LEU A 145 24.54 8.85 10.12
C LEU A 145 25.39 10.07 9.75
N ALA A 146 25.57 11.02 10.68
CA ALA A 146 26.45 12.17 10.46
C ALA A 146 27.92 11.75 10.31
N GLU A 147 28.36 10.76 11.09
CA GLU A 147 29.72 10.21 11.01
C GLU A 147 29.90 9.20 9.87
N ASN A 148 28.82 8.51 9.48
CA ASN A 148 28.79 7.47 8.47
C ASN A 148 27.62 7.75 7.52
N PRO A 149 27.79 8.61 6.50
CA PRO A 149 26.72 8.91 5.56
C PRO A 149 26.34 7.68 4.73
N LEU A 150 25.03 7.42 4.62
CA LEU A 150 24.48 6.40 3.73
C LEU A 150 23.92 7.05 2.46
N THR A 151 24.39 6.58 1.32
CA THR A 151 23.80 6.91 0.02
C THR A 151 23.68 5.62 -0.79
N LEU A 152 22.48 5.38 -1.29
CA LEU A 152 22.15 4.27 -2.17
C LEU A 152 22.05 4.76 -3.61
N THR A 153 22.35 3.89 -4.56
CA THR A 153 22.01 4.11 -5.97
C THR A 153 20.51 3.98 -6.19
N ALA A 154 20.01 4.46 -7.33
CA ALA A 154 18.60 4.29 -7.68
C ALA A 154 18.21 2.79 -7.76
N ASP A 155 19.09 1.95 -8.30
CA ASP A 155 18.87 0.51 -8.40
C ASP A 155 18.83 -0.16 -7.02
N GLU A 156 19.69 0.25 -6.09
CA GLU A 156 19.69 -0.24 -4.71
C GLU A 156 18.44 0.19 -3.93
N VAL A 157 17.97 1.42 -4.15
CA VAL A 157 16.69 1.89 -3.58
C VAL A 157 15.54 1.06 -4.12
N LYS A 158 15.51 0.82 -5.43
CA LYS A 158 14.50 -0.02 -6.08
C LYS A 158 14.52 -1.44 -5.53
N GLU A 159 15.69 -2.05 -5.42
CA GLU A 159 15.88 -3.38 -4.84
C GLU A 159 15.33 -3.46 -3.41
N LEU A 160 15.70 -2.48 -2.56
CA LEU A 160 15.23 -2.41 -1.17
C LEU A 160 13.71 -2.25 -1.09
N ASP A 161 13.14 -1.30 -1.84
CA ASP A 161 11.71 -0.99 -1.81
C ASP A 161 10.89 -2.19 -2.32
N GLN A 162 11.34 -2.85 -3.39
CA GLN A 162 10.73 -4.07 -3.92
C GLN A 162 10.73 -5.19 -2.89
N ALA A 163 11.88 -5.45 -2.26
CA ALA A 163 11.99 -6.51 -1.28
C ALA A 163 11.12 -6.24 -0.05
N VAL A 164 11.09 -4.99 0.44
CA VAL A 164 10.28 -4.60 1.60
C VAL A 164 8.79 -4.71 1.30
N LYS A 165 8.37 -4.43 0.07
CA LYS A 165 6.97 -4.51 -0.37
C LYS A 165 6.58 -5.89 -0.90
N GLY A 166 7.53 -6.83 -1.04
CA GLY A 166 7.31 -8.16 -1.61
C GLY A 166 6.19 -8.92 -0.90
N GLU A 167 6.26 -9.03 0.43
CA GLU A 167 5.21 -9.74 1.21
C GLU A 167 3.83 -9.07 1.06
N ALA A 168 3.78 -7.74 0.99
CA ALA A 168 2.53 -7.02 0.77
C ALA A 168 1.98 -7.28 -0.64
N LEU A 169 2.84 -7.31 -1.66
CA LEU A 169 2.46 -7.64 -3.03
C LEU A 169 1.96 -9.09 -3.13
N ASP A 170 2.67 -10.05 -2.52
CA ASP A 170 2.27 -11.46 -2.50
C ASP A 170 0.88 -11.64 -1.90
N ASN A 171 0.58 -10.89 -0.83
CA ASN A 171 -0.75 -10.90 -0.20
C ASN A 171 -1.83 -10.30 -1.11
N ILE A 172 -1.54 -9.20 -1.82
CA ILE A 172 -2.45 -8.58 -2.79
C ILE A 172 -2.74 -9.54 -3.95
N VAL A 173 -1.70 -10.15 -4.52
CA VAL A 173 -1.79 -11.14 -5.60
C VAL A 173 -2.65 -12.32 -5.15
N LYS A 174 -2.36 -12.87 -3.98
CA LYS A 174 -3.11 -14.00 -3.40
C LYS A 174 -4.58 -13.65 -3.16
N GLU A 175 -4.86 -12.46 -2.62
CA GLU A 175 -6.22 -12.00 -2.38
C GLU A 175 -7.01 -11.86 -3.69
N TYR A 176 -6.41 -11.24 -4.70
CA TYR A 176 -7.00 -11.10 -6.03
C TYR A 176 -7.26 -12.45 -6.70
N ASP A 177 -6.23 -13.31 -6.79
CA ASP A 177 -6.33 -14.61 -7.46
C ASP A 177 -7.36 -15.52 -6.79
N THR A 178 -7.41 -15.52 -5.45
CA THR A 178 -8.40 -16.30 -4.70
C THR A 178 -9.83 -15.86 -5.04
N GLU A 179 -10.08 -14.55 -5.16
CA GLU A 179 -11.41 -14.04 -5.49
C GLU A 179 -11.77 -14.32 -6.96
N VAL A 180 -10.82 -14.15 -7.88
CA VAL A 180 -11.00 -14.50 -9.30
C VAL A 180 -11.31 -15.99 -9.48
N GLU A 181 -10.56 -16.88 -8.83
CA GLU A 181 -10.82 -18.32 -8.85
C GLU A 181 -12.20 -18.64 -8.31
N ARG A 182 -12.60 -18.01 -7.20
CA ARG A 182 -13.95 -18.17 -6.62
C ARG A 182 -15.06 -17.71 -7.58
N LEU A 183 -14.89 -16.56 -8.24
CA LEU A 183 -15.85 -16.02 -9.21
C LEU A 183 -15.98 -16.94 -10.43
N ASN A 184 -14.85 -17.32 -11.02
CA ASN A 184 -14.81 -18.22 -12.18
C ASN A 184 -15.46 -19.58 -11.86
N ALA A 185 -15.25 -20.13 -10.66
CA ALA A 185 -15.91 -21.36 -10.23
C ALA A 185 -17.43 -21.19 -10.04
N ALA A 186 -17.89 -20.00 -9.67
CA ALA A 186 -19.30 -19.72 -9.39
C ALA A 186 -20.13 -19.50 -10.66
N ASP A 187 -19.56 -18.87 -11.69
CA ASP A 187 -20.28 -18.49 -12.92
C ASP A 187 -19.73 -19.12 -14.21
N GLY A 188 -18.71 -19.97 -14.11
CA GLY A 188 -18.06 -20.59 -15.27
C GLY A 188 -17.22 -19.60 -16.09
N GLY A 189 -16.88 -18.43 -15.52
CA GLY A 189 -16.06 -17.42 -16.16
C GLY A 189 -14.60 -17.82 -16.33
N SER A 190 -13.86 -17.00 -17.08
CA SER A 190 -12.43 -17.19 -17.36
C SER A 190 -11.69 -15.86 -17.17
N ARG A 191 -11.87 -15.24 -16.00
CA ARG A 191 -11.17 -14.01 -15.63
C ARG A 191 -9.68 -14.30 -15.39
N PRO A 192 -8.76 -13.43 -15.84
CA PRO A 192 -7.33 -13.62 -15.70
C PRO A 192 -6.88 -13.46 -14.24
N LYS A 193 -5.83 -14.19 -13.87
CA LYS A 193 -5.07 -13.99 -12.63
C LYS A 193 -4.34 -12.66 -12.66
N PHE A 194 -3.87 -12.23 -11.49
CA PHE A 194 -3.21 -10.94 -11.31
C PHE A 194 -2.05 -10.74 -12.31
N ALA A 195 -1.15 -11.72 -12.39
CA ALA A 195 0.04 -11.63 -13.25
C ALA A 195 -0.27 -11.62 -14.75
N GLU A 196 -1.50 -11.99 -15.14
CA GLU A 196 -1.98 -12.02 -16.52
C GLU A 196 -2.67 -10.70 -16.94
N LEU A 197 -2.91 -9.79 -16.01
CA LEU A 197 -3.42 -8.44 -16.31
C LEU A 197 -2.34 -7.58 -17.00
N PRO A 198 -2.73 -6.53 -17.74
CA PRO A 198 -1.80 -5.48 -18.16
C PRO A 198 -1.04 -4.89 -16.97
N ARG A 199 0.23 -4.51 -17.19
CA ARG A 199 1.14 -3.96 -16.17
C ARG A 199 0.51 -2.78 -15.42
N GLU A 200 -0.21 -1.93 -16.14
CA GLU A 200 -0.90 -0.75 -15.63
C GLU A 200 -1.98 -1.15 -14.61
N MET A 201 -2.78 -2.18 -14.91
CA MET A 201 -3.82 -2.68 -14.01
C MET A 201 -3.23 -3.33 -12.75
N GLN A 202 -2.19 -4.15 -12.93
CA GLN A 202 -1.44 -4.73 -11.81
C GLN A 202 -0.92 -3.63 -10.87
N THR A 203 -0.34 -2.58 -11.45
CA THR A 203 0.21 -1.44 -10.71
C THR A 203 -0.85 -0.70 -9.91
N VAL A 204 -2.01 -0.42 -10.51
CA VAL A 204 -3.11 0.27 -9.83
C VAL A 204 -3.65 -0.55 -8.66
N ILE A 205 -3.91 -1.85 -8.87
CA ILE A 205 -4.37 -2.75 -7.80
C ILE A 205 -3.33 -2.81 -6.67
N ALA A 206 -2.04 -2.95 -7.01
CA ALA A 206 -0.96 -2.95 -6.03
C ALA A 206 -0.87 -1.62 -5.26
N SER A 207 -1.02 -0.48 -5.94
CA SER A 207 -0.96 0.85 -5.31
C SER A 207 -2.06 1.06 -4.30
N VAL A 208 -3.31 0.73 -4.63
CA VAL A 208 -4.43 0.78 -3.67
C VAL A 208 -4.19 -0.20 -2.52
N GLY A 209 -3.72 -1.41 -2.83
CA GLY A 209 -3.46 -2.46 -1.85
C GLY A 209 -2.36 -2.08 -0.87
N PHE A 210 -1.30 -1.42 -1.33
CA PHE A 210 -0.31 -0.85 -0.44
C PHE A 210 -0.96 0.18 0.48
N GLN A 211 -1.75 1.12 -0.04
CA GLN A 211 -2.32 2.17 0.80
C GLN A 211 -3.30 1.64 1.89
N TYR A 212 -4.00 0.55 1.62
CA TYR A 212 -5.12 0.10 2.45
C TYR A 212 -4.97 -1.31 3.07
N GLY A 213 -3.96 -2.07 2.68
CA GLY A 213 -3.81 -3.47 3.04
C GLY A 213 -4.78 -4.37 2.28
N SER A 214 -5.58 -5.17 2.99
CA SER A 214 -6.56 -6.08 2.37
C SER A 214 -7.61 -5.28 1.60
N LEU A 215 -7.59 -5.43 0.28
CA LEU A 215 -8.49 -4.74 -0.64
C LEU A 215 -9.93 -5.17 -0.44
N LYS A 216 -10.15 -6.45 -0.15
CA LYS A 216 -11.49 -7.02 0.07
C LYS A 216 -12.20 -6.39 1.26
N THR A 217 -11.46 -5.99 2.30
CA THR A 217 -12.04 -5.44 3.53
C THR A 217 -12.00 -3.93 3.57
N ALA A 218 -10.90 -3.31 3.15
CA ALA A 218 -10.70 -1.87 3.24
C ALA A 218 -11.32 -1.11 2.04
N THR A 219 -11.35 -1.73 0.86
CA THR A 219 -11.83 -1.09 -0.38
C THR A 219 -12.77 -2.04 -1.17
N PRO A 220 -13.85 -2.55 -0.54
CA PRO A 220 -14.63 -3.67 -1.09
C PRO A 220 -15.25 -3.38 -2.47
N ASN A 221 -15.70 -2.15 -2.72
CA ASN A 221 -16.27 -1.77 -4.02
C ASN A 221 -15.22 -1.83 -5.14
N PHE A 222 -14.04 -1.24 -4.90
CA PHE A 222 -12.94 -1.26 -5.86
C PHE A 222 -12.47 -2.69 -6.11
N PHE A 223 -12.32 -3.48 -5.03
CA PHE A 223 -11.89 -4.87 -5.13
C PHE A 223 -12.89 -5.73 -5.94
N ALA A 224 -14.19 -5.58 -5.69
CA ALA A 224 -15.21 -6.27 -6.47
C ALA A 224 -15.15 -5.87 -7.95
N GLN A 225 -14.98 -4.59 -8.26
CA GLN A 225 -14.92 -4.11 -9.65
C GLN A 225 -13.71 -4.68 -10.40
N VAL A 226 -12.51 -4.65 -9.81
CA VAL A 226 -11.31 -5.17 -10.49
C VAL A 226 -11.33 -6.70 -10.61
N THR A 227 -11.83 -7.42 -9.61
CA THR A 227 -11.93 -8.90 -9.67
C THR A 227 -13.09 -9.38 -10.56
N GLU A 228 -14.13 -8.57 -10.77
CA GLU A 228 -15.20 -8.84 -11.74
C GLU A 228 -14.90 -8.29 -13.15
N GLN A 229 -13.74 -7.65 -13.35
CA GLN A 229 -13.33 -6.98 -14.60
C GLN A 229 -14.25 -5.85 -15.07
N LYS A 230 -14.89 -5.15 -14.13
CA LYS A 230 -15.68 -3.94 -14.36
C LYS A 230 -14.76 -2.72 -14.42
N TRP A 231 -13.87 -2.70 -15.41
CA TRP A 231 -12.74 -1.75 -15.44
C TRP A 231 -13.18 -0.29 -15.53
N ASP A 232 -14.20 0.03 -16.33
CA ASP A 232 -14.75 1.39 -16.39
C ASP A 232 -15.36 1.83 -15.05
N GLU A 233 -16.03 0.91 -14.33
CA GLU A 233 -16.57 1.19 -13.00
C GLU A 233 -15.45 1.34 -11.96
N ALA A 234 -14.38 0.55 -12.05
CA ALA A 234 -13.20 0.68 -11.20
C ALA A 234 -12.51 2.03 -11.42
N LYS A 235 -12.38 2.47 -12.68
CA LYS A 235 -11.83 3.79 -13.03
C LYS A 235 -12.69 4.92 -12.48
N ALA A 236 -14.00 4.88 -12.69
CA ALA A 236 -14.93 5.87 -12.15
C ALA A 236 -14.90 5.90 -10.60
N ASN A 237 -14.76 4.73 -9.96
CA ASN A 237 -14.61 4.64 -8.51
C ASN A 237 -13.30 5.28 -8.04
N LEU A 238 -12.19 5.11 -8.76
CA LEU A 238 -10.93 5.81 -8.44
C LEU A 238 -11.10 7.34 -8.57
N GLU A 239 -11.83 7.82 -9.57
CA GLU A 239 -12.09 9.26 -9.76
C GLU A 239 -12.94 9.87 -8.64
N ASP A 240 -13.80 9.08 -7.98
CA ASP A 240 -14.68 9.50 -6.88
C ASP A 240 -14.54 8.60 -5.64
N PHE A 241 -13.29 8.28 -5.26
CA PHE A 241 -13.01 7.27 -4.24
C PHE A 241 -13.44 7.66 -2.81
N GLY A 242 -13.61 8.97 -2.56
CA GLY A 242 -14.05 9.51 -1.28
C GLY A 242 -12.99 9.52 -0.16
N ASP A 243 -11.72 9.24 -0.47
CA ASP A 243 -10.62 9.32 0.49
C ASP A 243 -10.01 10.73 0.59
N ARG A 244 -8.98 10.86 1.42
CA ARG A 244 -8.22 12.11 1.59
C ARG A 244 -7.12 12.31 0.54
N TYR A 245 -7.03 11.46 -0.49
CA TYR A 245 -5.93 11.41 -1.45
C TYR A 245 -6.37 11.52 -2.92
N PRO A 246 -7.25 12.47 -3.29
CA PRO A 246 -7.84 12.53 -4.63
C PRO A 246 -6.80 12.66 -5.76
N SER A 247 -5.67 13.35 -5.53
CA SER A 247 -4.60 13.44 -6.53
C SER A 247 -3.91 12.10 -6.82
N ARG A 248 -3.75 11.23 -5.81
CA ARG A 248 -3.20 9.88 -6.00
C ARG A 248 -4.21 9.02 -6.74
N ARG A 249 -5.48 9.05 -6.31
CA ARG A 249 -6.55 8.29 -6.97
C ARG A 249 -6.73 8.69 -8.44
N GLY A 250 -6.63 9.98 -8.76
CA GLY A 250 -6.66 10.46 -10.14
C GLY A 250 -5.53 9.90 -11.02
N ARG A 251 -4.28 9.90 -10.53
CA ARG A 251 -3.16 9.28 -11.27
C ARG A 251 -3.35 7.77 -11.47
N GLU A 252 -3.92 7.09 -10.48
CA GLU A 252 -4.25 5.68 -10.58
C GLU A 252 -5.40 5.42 -11.57
N ALA A 253 -6.39 6.31 -11.64
CA ALA A 253 -7.45 6.25 -12.65
C ALA A 253 -6.91 6.47 -14.08
N ASP A 254 -5.98 7.42 -14.25
CA ASP A 254 -5.31 7.69 -15.53
C ASP A 254 -4.49 6.46 -15.98
N LEU A 255 -3.73 5.86 -15.06
CA LEU A 255 -2.96 4.65 -15.34
C LEU A 255 -3.88 3.46 -15.66
N LEU A 256 -4.98 3.28 -14.91
CA LEU A 256 -5.98 2.25 -15.20
C LEU A 256 -6.58 2.42 -16.60
N GLY A 257 -6.85 3.68 -17.01
CA GLY A 257 -7.31 4.00 -18.36
C GLY A 257 -6.36 3.49 -19.46
N GLN A 258 -5.05 3.68 -19.29
CA GLN A 258 -4.04 3.15 -20.22
C GLN A 258 -4.08 1.62 -20.28
N GLY A 259 -4.25 0.95 -19.13
CA GLY A 259 -4.44 -0.50 -19.07
C GLY A 259 -5.69 -0.95 -19.82
N ILE A 260 -6.82 -0.26 -19.69
CA ILE A 260 -8.08 -0.55 -20.39
C ILE A 260 -7.89 -0.44 -21.91
N GLU A 261 -7.21 0.61 -22.38
CA GLU A 261 -6.90 0.82 -23.80
C GLU A 261 -6.06 -0.34 -24.36
N SER A 262 -5.16 -0.92 -23.56
CA SER A 262 -4.33 -2.06 -23.98
C SER A 262 -5.09 -3.39 -24.15
N LEU A 263 -6.32 -3.49 -23.62
CA LEU A 263 -7.19 -4.66 -23.78
C LEU A 263 -8.00 -4.65 -25.08
N SER A 264 -8.08 -3.49 -25.76
CA SER A 264 -8.90 -3.26 -26.97
C SER A 264 -8.16 -3.58 -28.26
#